data_AF-A0A352XI55-F1
#
_entry.id   AF-A0A352XI55-F1
#
_cell.length_a   1.000
_cell.length_b   1.000
_cell.length_c   1.000
_cell.angle_alpha   90.00
_cell.angle_beta   90.00
_cell.angle_gamma   90.00
#
_symmetry.space_group_name_H-M   'P 1'
#
loop_
_entity.id
_entity.type
_entity.pdbx_description
1 polymer ?
#
loop_
_entity_poly.entity_id
_entity_poly.type
_entity_poly.pdbx_seq_one_letter_code
_entity_poly.pdbx_strand_id
1 'polypeptide(L)'
;MGKRESIRKKPSWDSTSTPNPDILQTRPFGNGKRARESRLPTTADILQTRPFAPRKQKPAPKQEMPDIQSKLAQEEEFGYNAGNIPVLSPEQTAAPIQAKLEFGTIQPWSLFDAFKFLKKAFSSQTIKIVSDAQALIRTAPPDCQSTGKVIPKGSQVEILETAKKGEVEYVLLKEVLPEDAKGEQKVWGWTKSSNLSDVKSAEKAEESNQNTDEKGSNQIDSSQHTNSAKAIKPEDLKALKTFEAGKSNTTARILEAAKAELEKVGETPDSWFNNFTDITFLGRGINGAIHRILAAHLKNVEANLVSKTGASSPKEAGDKLGLTRTSFAGGRPSEKVSEEKETSDMHVFGLAIDLDVTENPWIAMPNQNDNKAKGGEEKWSNIYYGYMQELLGGEQLQFKRDFQVYKGENYDNKLTATIENVMKLDKMVESYFSLLNPENDAQLQELLNKSTSSRWQGKTTEAARQQINEDLINCGKIWRRNSKKDLEVIKKGGITNLSEDLIRGMDLYWGGMFGDIMHFDLRHRGIGAKIYQLALKEKNS
;
A
#
# COMPACT_ATOMS: atom_id res chain seq x y z
N MET A 1 52.76 36.01 -17.77
CA MET A 1 52.03 36.74 -18.84
C MET A 1 51.01 35.79 -19.45
N GLY A 2 49.75 35.88 -19.06
CA GLY A 2 48.67 35.03 -19.57
C GLY A 2 47.54 35.91 -20.11
N LYS A 3 47.29 35.83 -21.43
CA LYS A 3 46.24 36.57 -22.13
C LYS A 3 44.87 36.06 -21.69
N ARG A 4 44.02 36.96 -21.17
CA ARG A 4 42.58 36.73 -21.00
C ARG A 4 41.87 37.29 -22.23
N GLU A 5 41.26 36.43 -23.04
CA GLU A 5 40.35 36.84 -24.10
C GLU A 5 38.98 37.17 -23.50
N SER A 6 38.53 38.41 -23.67
CA SER A 6 37.18 38.83 -23.28
C SER A 6 36.22 38.58 -24.44
N ILE A 7 35.21 37.74 -24.23
CA ILE A 7 34.11 37.55 -25.17
C ILE A 7 33.16 38.75 -25.05
N ARG A 8 33.15 39.63 -26.06
CA ARG A 8 32.13 40.70 -26.20
C ARG A 8 30.83 40.11 -26.73
N LYS A 9 29.73 40.31 -26.00
CA LYS A 9 28.36 40.06 -26.48
C LYS A 9 27.97 41.12 -27.52
N LYS A 10 27.46 40.70 -28.68
CA LYS A 10 26.87 41.58 -29.71
C LYS A 10 25.45 41.98 -29.30
N PRO A 11 25.01 43.22 -29.59
CA PRO A 11 23.63 43.67 -29.36
C PRO A 11 22.69 43.09 -30.42
N SER A 12 21.54 42.58 -29.97
CA SER A 12 20.49 41.99 -30.81
C SER A 12 19.45 43.04 -31.22
N TRP A 13 19.70 43.74 -32.32
CA TRP A 13 18.67 44.51 -33.02
C TRP A 13 18.94 44.42 -34.52
N ASP A 14 18.46 43.34 -35.13
CA ASP A 14 18.18 43.29 -36.58
C ASP A 14 17.06 42.27 -36.80
N SER A 15 15.86 42.79 -37.07
CA SER A 15 14.69 42.01 -37.47
C SER A 15 14.70 41.86 -38.98
N THR A 16 15.19 40.71 -39.48
CA THR A 16 14.99 40.30 -40.87
C THR A 16 13.86 39.30 -40.93
N SER A 17 12.68 39.80 -41.31
CA SER A 17 11.48 39.00 -41.61
C SER A 17 11.76 38.04 -42.76
N THR A 18 11.63 36.74 -42.52
CA THR A 18 11.63 35.70 -43.56
C THR A 18 10.19 35.39 -43.93
N PRO A 19 9.82 35.31 -45.22
CA PRO A 19 8.44 35.07 -45.63
C PRO A 19 7.98 33.66 -45.26
N ASN A 20 6.76 33.58 -44.75
CA ASN A 20 6.07 32.37 -44.31
C ASN A 20 5.74 31.47 -45.51
N PRO A 21 6.23 30.21 -45.59
CA PRO A 21 5.86 29.30 -46.68
C PRO A 21 4.45 28.72 -46.49
N ASP A 22 3.76 28.64 -47.63
CA ASP A 22 2.38 28.20 -47.83
C ASP A 22 2.06 26.84 -47.16
N ILE A 23 1.00 26.81 -46.35
CA ILE A 23 0.63 25.68 -45.45
C ILE A 23 0.06 24.47 -46.23
N LEU A 24 -0.13 24.58 -47.55
CA LEU A 24 -0.78 23.54 -48.35
C LEU A 24 0.15 22.73 -49.27
N GLN A 25 1.48 22.89 -49.21
CA GLN A 25 2.39 22.02 -49.96
C GLN A 25 2.69 20.71 -49.22
N THR A 26 2.03 19.63 -49.66
CA THR A 26 2.38 18.26 -49.25
C THR A 26 3.77 17.88 -49.77
N ARG A 27 4.66 17.46 -48.86
CA ARG A 27 6.02 17.01 -49.20
C ARG A 27 5.99 15.80 -50.18
N PRO A 28 6.88 15.74 -51.18
CA PRO A 28 6.99 14.57 -52.04
C PRO A 28 7.51 13.36 -51.25
N PHE A 29 6.95 12.18 -51.50
CA PHE A 29 7.41 10.91 -50.93
C PHE A 29 8.81 10.59 -51.45
N GLY A 30 9.78 10.42 -50.55
CA GLY A 30 11.15 10.03 -50.89
C GLY A 30 11.25 8.69 -51.61
N ASN A 31 12.28 8.58 -52.46
CA ASN A 31 12.64 7.49 -53.35
C ASN A 31 12.07 6.10 -53.00
N GLY A 32 11.12 5.64 -53.82
CA GLY A 32 10.76 4.22 -53.94
C GLY A 32 9.39 3.79 -53.39
N LYS A 33 8.61 4.69 -52.79
CA LYS A 33 7.24 4.36 -52.34
C LYS A 33 6.20 4.94 -53.29
N ARG A 34 5.54 4.07 -54.09
CA ARG A 34 4.34 4.44 -54.86
C ARG A 34 3.22 4.83 -53.89
N ALA A 35 2.55 5.94 -54.19
CA ALA A 35 1.31 6.32 -53.50
C ALA A 35 0.29 5.19 -53.69
N ARG A 36 -0.35 4.74 -52.59
CA ARG A 36 -1.41 3.73 -52.69
C ARG A 36 -2.63 4.35 -53.34
N GLU A 37 -3.14 3.71 -54.38
CA GLU A 37 -4.41 4.09 -54.98
C GLU A 37 -5.54 3.92 -53.96
N SER A 38 -6.43 4.91 -53.89
CA SER A 38 -7.56 4.95 -52.96
C SER A 38 -8.73 4.05 -53.41
N ARG A 39 -8.43 2.80 -53.80
CA ARG A 39 -9.45 1.79 -54.10
C ARG A 39 -9.44 0.71 -53.02
N LEU A 40 -10.62 0.46 -52.46
CA LEU A 40 -10.84 -0.64 -51.53
C LEU A 40 -10.65 -1.97 -52.27
N PRO A 41 -9.90 -2.94 -51.71
CA PRO A 41 -9.73 -4.24 -52.34
C PRO A 41 -11.08 -4.97 -52.40
N THR A 42 -11.42 -5.49 -53.59
CA THR A 42 -12.61 -6.31 -53.77
C THR A 42 -12.41 -7.69 -53.13
N THR A 43 -13.49 -8.31 -52.67
CA THR A 43 -13.50 -9.60 -51.96
C THR A 43 -12.85 -10.77 -52.72
N ALA A 44 -12.64 -10.65 -54.03
CA ALA A 44 -11.93 -11.63 -54.84
C ALA A 44 -10.41 -11.69 -54.58
N ASP A 45 -9.76 -10.59 -54.17
CA ASP A 45 -8.29 -10.52 -54.01
C ASP A 45 -7.77 -11.16 -52.72
N ILE A 46 -8.64 -11.37 -51.73
CA ILE A 46 -8.25 -11.84 -50.39
C ILE A 46 -7.91 -13.35 -50.41
N LEU A 47 -8.36 -14.11 -51.41
CA LEU A 47 -8.26 -15.57 -51.43
C LEU A 47 -7.13 -16.14 -52.30
N GLN A 48 -6.40 -15.31 -53.07
CA GLN A 48 -5.46 -15.84 -54.07
C GLN A 48 -3.97 -15.81 -53.72
N THR A 49 -3.56 -15.29 -52.56
CA THR A 49 -2.12 -15.12 -52.26
C THR A 49 -1.67 -15.76 -50.95
N ARG A 50 -1.75 -17.10 -50.85
CA ARG A 50 -0.86 -17.88 -49.97
C ARG A 50 -0.43 -19.21 -50.61
N PRO A 51 0.87 -19.43 -50.87
CA PRO A 51 1.37 -20.75 -51.24
C PRO A 51 1.51 -21.60 -49.97
N PHE A 52 0.81 -22.73 -49.92
CA PHE A 52 1.02 -23.77 -48.93
C PHE A 52 2.18 -24.66 -49.39
N ALA A 53 3.31 -24.62 -48.68
CA ALA A 53 4.38 -25.62 -48.80
C ALA A 53 4.35 -26.55 -47.56
N PRO A 54 4.48 -27.88 -47.73
CA PRO A 54 4.44 -28.81 -46.61
C PRO A 54 5.80 -28.86 -45.89
N ARG A 55 5.80 -28.65 -44.58
CA ARG A 55 7.00 -28.68 -43.73
C ARG A 55 7.22 -30.12 -43.21
N LYS A 56 8.22 -30.83 -43.75
CA LYS A 56 8.75 -32.05 -43.10
C LYS A 56 9.56 -31.64 -41.86
N GLN A 57 9.06 -31.93 -40.66
CA GLN A 57 9.84 -31.82 -39.43
C GLN A 57 10.32 -33.21 -38.97
N LYS A 58 11.63 -33.31 -38.67
CA LYS A 58 12.22 -34.46 -37.97
C LYS A 58 11.86 -34.36 -36.47
N PRO A 59 11.55 -35.49 -35.78
CA PRO A 59 11.30 -35.49 -34.35
C PRO A 59 12.60 -35.27 -33.55
N ALA A 60 12.52 -34.44 -32.52
CA ALA A 60 13.58 -34.22 -31.53
C ALA A 60 13.57 -35.33 -30.46
N PRO A 61 14.71 -35.62 -29.81
CA PRO A 61 14.81 -36.72 -28.84
C PRO A 61 14.05 -36.39 -27.54
N LYS A 62 13.40 -37.41 -26.97
CA LYS A 62 12.70 -37.35 -25.68
C LYS A 62 13.70 -36.98 -24.58
N GLN A 63 13.47 -35.83 -23.95
CA GLN A 63 14.09 -35.47 -22.68
C GLN A 63 13.32 -36.18 -21.56
N GLU A 64 13.98 -37.05 -20.81
CA GLU A 64 13.39 -37.71 -19.63
C GLU A 64 13.12 -36.67 -18.54
N MET A 65 11.85 -36.54 -18.15
CA MET A 65 11.47 -35.78 -16.96
C MET A 65 11.58 -36.68 -15.72
N PRO A 66 12.03 -36.14 -14.57
CA PRO A 66 12.01 -36.86 -13.31
C PRO A 66 10.59 -37.26 -12.90
N ASP A 67 10.49 -38.42 -12.25
CA ASP A 67 9.27 -39.00 -11.72
C ASP A 67 8.56 -38.03 -10.73
N ILE A 68 7.23 -38.03 -10.83
CA ILE A 68 6.30 -37.22 -10.04
C ILE A 68 6.48 -37.50 -8.53
N GLN A 69 6.87 -38.72 -8.14
CA GLN A 69 7.14 -39.03 -6.73
C GLN A 69 8.38 -38.31 -6.17
N SER A 70 9.39 -38.02 -7.00
CA SER A 70 10.57 -37.26 -6.58
C SER A 70 10.28 -35.78 -6.35
N LYS A 71 9.21 -35.23 -6.96
CA LYS A 71 8.78 -33.84 -6.74
C LYS A 71 7.93 -33.67 -5.49
N LEU A 72 7.17 -34.70 -5.09
CA LEU A 72 6.35 -34.68 -3.87
C LEU A 72 7.20 -34.75 -2.58
N ALA A 73 8.35 -35.42 -2.60
CA ALA A 73 9.23 -35.52 -1.42
C ALA A 73 9.99 -34.22 -1.06
N GLN A 74 10.06 -33.23 -1.98
CA GLN A 74 10.68 -31.93 -1.72
C GLN A 74 9.70 -30.86 -1.22
N GLU A 75 8.38 -31.10 -1.31
CA GLU A 75 7.35 -30.13 -0.89
C GLU A 75 6.91 -30.29 0.58
N GLU A 76 7.33 -31.35 1.28
CA GLU A 76 7.01 -31.55 2.72
C GLU A 76 7.91 -30.76 3.68
N GLU A 77 8.95 -30.03 3.21
CA GLU A 77 9.91 -29.34 4.08
C GLU A 77 9.52 -27.89 4.47
N PHE A 78 8.46 -27.31 3.91
CA PHE A 78 8.08 -25.92 4.21
C PHE A 78 6.59 -25.75 4.53
N GLY A 79 6.26 -25.85 5.82
CA GLY A 79 4.90 -25.68 6.35
C GLY A 79 4.52 -24.22 6.62
N TYR A 80 3.42 -23.76 6.00
CA TYR A 80 2.61 -22.63 6.46
C TYR A 80 1.14 -23.01 6.40
N ASN A 81 0.46 -23.04 7.55
CA ASN A 81 -0.98 -23.29 7.68
C ASN A 81 -1.68 -22.02 8.21
N ALA A 82 -2.72 -21.55 7.51
CA ALA A 82 -3.41 -20.28 7.72
C ALA A 82 -4.69 -20.41 8.58
N GLY A 83 -4.56 -21.02 9.76
CA GLY A 83 -5.69 -21.59 10.50
C GLY A 83 -6.34 -20.76 11.63
N ASN A 84 -5.86 -19.58 12.03
CA ASN A 84 -6.36 -18.94 13.26
C ASN A 84 -6.58 -17.42 13.12
N ILE A 85 -7.82 -16.99 12.89
CA ILE A 85 -8.31 -15.63 13.16
C ILE A 85 -9.72 -15.74 13.78
N PRO A 86 -9.96 -15.18 14.99
CA PRO A 86 -11.28 -15.20 15.63
C PRO A 86 -12.24 -14.19 14.98
N VAL A 87 -13.53 -14.53 14.96
CA VAL A 87 -14.60 -13.73 14.35
C VAL A 87 -15.54 -13.18 15.43
N LEU A 88 -15.68 -11.85 15.51
CA LEU A 88 -16.67 -11.15 16.35
C LEU A 88 -17.83 -10.62 15.50
N SER A 89 -19.03 -10.59 16.10
CA SER A 89 -20.28 -10.06 15.52
C SER A 89 -20.69 -8.70 16.14
N PRO A 90 -21.48 -7.84 15.45
CA PRO A 90 -21.80 -6.49 15.92
C PRO A 90 -23.26 -6.34 16.42
N GLU A 91 -23.44 -5.68 17.57
CA GLU A 91 -24.65 -4.95 18.01
C GLU A 91 -24.19 -3.90 19.06
N GLN A 92 -24.81 -2.76 19.34
CA GLN A 92 -25.95 -1.98 18.85
C GLN A 92 -25.76 -0.56 19.47
N THR A 93 -26.37 0.45 18.86
CA THR A 93 -26.34 1.87 19.24
C THR A 93 -26.87 2.17 20.65
N ALA A 94 -26.17 3.02 21.41
CA ALA A 94 -26.66 3.65 22.65
C ALA A 94 -26.47 5.18 22.63
N ALA A 95 -27.42 5.87 23.26
CA ALA A 95 -27.72 7.31 23.23
C ALA A 95 -26.68 8.20 23.96
N PRO A 96 -26.70 9.54 23.74
CA PRO A 96 -25.63 10.44 24.17
C PRO A 96 -25.72 10.79 25.67
N ILE A 97 -24.64 10.58 26.41
CA ILE A 97 -24.45 11.08 27.77
C ILE A 97 -23.59 12.34 27.70
N GLN A 98 -24.18 13.49 28.01
CA GLN A 98 -23.45 14.73 28.27
C GLN A 98 -22.84 14.66 29.68
N ALA A 99 -21.53 14.46 29.77
CA ALA A 99 -20.77 14.65 31.00
C ALA A 99 -19.75 15.79 30.80
N LYS A 100 -19.94 16.84 31.60
CA LYS A 100 -19.09 18.02 31.68
C LYS A 100 -17.77 17.63 32.37
N LEU A 101 -16.66 17.61 31.63
CA LEU A 101 -15.33 17.33 32.18
C LEU A 101 -14.66 18.65 32.61
N GLU A 102 -14.35 18.77 33.90
CA GLU A 102 -13.47 19.82 34.44
C GLU A 102 -12.01 19.35 34.38
N PHE A 103 -11.15 20.18 33.79
CA PHE A 103 -9.72 19.91 33.66
C PHE A 103 -9.00 20.15 34.99
N GLY A 104 -8.64 19.06 35.67
CA GLY A 104 -7.73 19.07 36.81
C GLY A 104 -6.26 19.11 36.36
N THR A 105 -5.49 19.95 37.04
CA THR A 105 -4.05 20.22 36.85
C THR A 105 -3.20 18.95 36.86
N ILE A 106 -2.46 18.70 35.78
CA ILE A 106 -1.55 17.55 35.62
C ILE A 106 -0.25 17.82 36.39
N GLN A 107 0.08 16.95 37.35
CA GLN A 107 1.41 16.89 37.97
C GLN A 107 2.41 16.18 37.02
N PRO A 108 3.64 16.70 36.86
CA PRO A 108 4.62 16.09 35.97
C PRO A 108 5.10 14.74 36.51
N TRP A 109 5.15 13.74 35.63
CA TRP A 109 5.65 12.40 35.92
C TRP A 109 7.14 12.44 36.28
N SER A 110 7.56 11.65 37.27
CA SER A 110 8.98 11.50 37.56
C SER A 110 9.68 10.77 36.41
N LEU A 111 10.94 11.12 36.16
CA LEU A 111 11.79 10.42 35.17
C LEU A 111 11.88 8.91 35.42
N PHE A 112 11.67 8.48 36.66
CA PHE A 112 11.65 7.07 37.04
C PHE A 112 10.36 6.37 36.61
N ASP A 113 9.21 7.03 36.74
CA ASP A 113 7.91 6.55 36.27
C ASP A 113 7.84 6.54 34.74
N ALA A 114 8.45 7.54 34.09
CA ALA A 114 8.62 7.57 32.64
C ALA A 114 9.50 6.41 32.16
N PHE A 115 10.60 6.09 32.84
CA PHE A 115 11.45 4.94 32.47
C PHE A 115 10.75 3.59 32.70
N LYS A 116 9.98 3.47 33.78
CA LYS A 116 9.19 2.25 34.07
C LYS A 116 8.05 2.07 33.09
N PHE A 117 7.41 3.18 32.67
CA PHE A 117 6.37 3.21 31.64
C PHE A 117 6.92 2.91 30.26
N LEU A 118 8.05 3.51 29.86
CA LEU A 118 8.71 3.23 28.59
C LEU A 118 9.20 1.77 28.53
N LYS A 119 9.79 1.23 29.59
CA LYS A 119 10.19 -0.19 29.63
C LYS A 119 8.98 -1.14 29.57
N LYS A 120 7.82 -0.71 30.07
CA LYS A 120 6.54 -1.42 29.97
C LYS A 120 5.89 -1.28 28.58
N ALA A 121 6.07 -0.16 27.89
CA ALA A 121 5.56 0.10 26.54
C ALA A 121 6.42 -0.54 25.43
N PHE A 122 7.71 -0.80 25.69
CA PHE A 122 8.66 -1.36 24.70
C PHE A 122 9.01 -2.84 24.88
N SER A 123 8.36 -3.56 25.80
CA SER A 123 8.43 -5.02 25.82
C SER A 123 7.46 -5.53 24.76
N SER A 124 7.95 -6.09 23.66
CA SER A 124 7.12 -6.84 22.71
C SER A 124 6.39 -7.93 23.51
N GLN A 125 5.12 -7.68 23.83
CA GLN A 125 4.31 -8.54 24.70
C GLN A 125 4.28 -9.93 24.07
N THR A 126 5.09 -10.83 24.63
CA THR A 126 5.19 -12.19 24.10
C THR A 126 4.15 -13.01 24.84
N ILE A 127 2.96 -13.11 24.24
CA ILE A 127 1.92 -14.03 24.72
C ILE A 127 2.45 -15.46 24.59
N LYS A 128 2.35 -16.23 25.67
CA LYS A 128 2.76 -17.64 25.75
C LYS A 128 1.61 -18.49 26.26
N ILE A 129 1.71 -19.81 26.06
CA ILE A 129 0.81 -20.80 26.66
C ILE A 129 1.57 -21.58 27.73
N VAL A 130 0.95 -21.76 28.89
CA VAL A 130 1.46 -22.66 29.94
C VAL A 130 1.40 -24.11 29.43
N SER A 131 2.56 -24.70 29.11
CA SER A 131 2.65 -26.04 28.53
C SER A 131 2.83 -27.15 29.57
N ASP A 132 3.42 -26.82 30.72
CA ASP A 132 3.66 -27.76 31.82
C ASP A 132 2.49 -27.75 32.83
N ALA A 133 1.89 -28.93 33.07
CA ALA A 133 0.84 -29.10 34.09
C ALA A 133 1.36 -28.85 35.52
N GLN A 134 2.67 -28.86 35.73
CA GLN A 134 3.34 -28.56 37.00
C GLN A 134 4.00 -27.17 37.01
N ALA A 135 3.43 -26.20 36.29
CA ALA A 135 3.90 -24.82 36.28
C ALA A 135 3.71 -24.14 37.65
N LEU A 136 4.61 -24.42 38.60
CA LEU A 136 4.56 -23.92 39.98
C LEU A 136 4.81 -22.42 40.05
N ILE A 137 3.92 -21.73 40.75
CA ILE A 137 4.05 -20.32 41.12
C ILE A 137 5.11 -20.20 42.23
N ARG A 138 5.99 -19.20 42.08
CA ARG A 138 7.14 -18.96 42.95
C ARG A 138 7.12 -17.55 43.52
N THR A 139 7.81 -17.38 44.65
CA THR A 139 8.11 -16.07 45.23
C THR A 139 9.02 -15.26 44.31
N ALA A 140 9.04 -13.94 44.49
CA ALA A 140 9.86 -13.06 43.67
C ALA A 140 11.37 -13.37 43.81
N PRO A 141 12.19 -13.06 42.79
CA PRO A 141 13.64 -13.08 42.90
C PRO A 141 14.13 -12.22 44.08
N PRO A 142 15.23 -12.63 44.77
CA PRO A 142 16.13 -13.72 44.40
C PRO A 142 15.69 -15.11 44.90
N ASP A 143 14.65 -15.22 45.72
CA ASP A 143 14.36 -16.46 46.44
C ASP A 143 13.76 -17.54 45.54
N CYS A 144 12.81 -17.18 44.67
CA CYS A 144 12.17 -18.10 43.69
C CYS A 144 11.65 -19.42 44.33
N GLN A 145 11.24 -19.37 45.60
CA GLN A 145 10.73 -20.52 46.35
C GLN A 145 9.34 -20.89 45.84
N SER A 146 9.04 -22.18 45.74
CA SER A 146 7.69 -22.62 45.34
C SER A 146 6.66 -22.23 46.38
N THR A 147 5.50 -21.74 45.93
CA THR A 147 4.35 -21.42 46.77
C THR A 147 3.39 -22.60 46.94
N GLY A 148 3.66 -23.75 46.29
CA GLY A 148 2.77 -24.91 46.23
C GLY A 148 1.57 -24.75 45.29
N LYS A 149 1.32 -23.57 44.74
CA LYS A 149 0.25 -23.31 43.76
C LYS A 149 0.77 -23.51 42.32
N VAL A 150 -0.10 -23.95 41.42
CA VAL A 150 0.21 -24.13 39.99
C VAL A 150 -0.60 -23.18 39.12
N ILE A 151 -0.05 -22.82 37.96
CA ILE A 151 -0.77 -22.15 36.89
C ILE A 151 -1.42 -23.25 36.02
N PRO A 152 -2.72 -23.16 35.69
CA PRO A 152 -3.37 -24.16 34.83
C PRO A 152 -2.67 -24.31 33.48
N LYS A 153 -2.47 -25.56 33.04
CA LYS A 153 -1.99 -25.84 31.68
C LYS A 153 -3.00 -25.30 30.67
N GLY A 154 -2.51 -24.70 29.59
CA GLY A 154 -3.33 -24.08 28.55
C GLY A 154 -3.65 -22.60 28.78
N SER A 155 -3.42 -22.06 29.99
CA SER A 155 -3.61 -20.63 30.24
C SER A 155 -2.74 -19.77 29.31
N GLN A 156 -3.36 -18.78 28.67
CA GLN A 156 -2.63 -17.75 27.93
C GLN A 156 -2.10 -16.71 28.91
N VAL A 157 -0.80 -16.42 28.81
CA VAL A 157 -0.10 -15.56 29.76
C VAL A 157 0.81 -14.58 29.04
N GLU A 158 0.87 -13.36 29.57
CA GLU A 158 1.78 -12.30 29.17
C GLU A 158 2.99 -12.27 30.13
N ILE A 159 4.20 -12.23 29.58
CA ILE A 159 5.43 -12.06 30.35
C ILE A 159 5.61 -10.58 30.72
N LEU A 160 5.52 -10.26 32.01
CA LEU A 160 5.72 -8.91 32.53
C LEU A 160 7.19 -8.60 32.84
N GLU A 161 7.88 -9.56 33.45
CA GLU A 161 9.28 -9.40 33.87
C GLU A 161 10.04 -10.73 33.73
N THR A 162 11.37 -10.65 33.56
CA THR A 162 12.26 -11.80 33.46
C THR A 162 13.44 -11.64 34.42
N ALA A 163 13.81 -12.71 35.12
CA ALA A 163 14.95 -12.76 36.03
C ALA A 163 15.70 -14.09 35.89
N LYS A 164 17.01 -14.09 36.15
CA LYS A 164 17.83 -15.31 36.14
C LYS A 164 18.33 -15.63 37.54
N LYS A 165 18.29 -16.91 37.94
CA LYS A 165 18.91 -17.44 39.16
C LYS A 165 19.71 -18.68 38.78
N GLY A 166 21.03 -18.53 38.71
CA GLY A 166 21.90 -19.51 38.06
C GLY A 166 21.57 -19.58 36.56
N GLU A 167 21.44 -20.80 36.03
CA GLU A 167 21.10 -21.04 34.63
C GLU A 167 19.59 -21.02 34.34
N VAL A 168 18.76 -20.96 35.39
CA VAL A 168 17.31 -21.01 35.24
C VAL A 168 16.76 -19.59 35.10
N GLU A 169 15.97 -19.41 34.04
CA GLU A 169 15.22 -18.18 33.80
C GLU A 169 13.80 -18.29 34.38
N TYR A 170 13.41 -17.26 35.10
CA TYR A 170 12.10 -17.09 35.72
C TYR A 170 11.39 -15.90 35.10
N VAL A 171 10.08 -16.01 34.94
CA VAL A 171 9.22 -14.98 34.34
C VAL A 171 8.02 -14.70 35.24
N LEU A 172 7.70 -13.42 35.39
CA LEU A 172 6.48 -12.95 36.05
C LEU A 172 5.34 -12.93 35.03
N LEU A 173 4.23 -13.59 35.37
CA LEU A 173 3.13 -13.79 34.43
C LEU A 173 1.84 -13.09 34.84
N LYS A 174 1.14 -12.58 33.83
CA LYS A 174 -0.22 -12.06 33.91
C LYS A 174 -1.14 -12.84 32.99
N GLU A 175 -2.32 -13.20 33.47
CA GLU A 175 -3.33 -13.88 32.67
C GLU A 175 -3.83 -12.98 31.55
N VAL A 176 -3.85 -13.54 30.34
CA VAL A 176 -4.52 -12.95 29.18
C VAL A 176 -5.90 -13.57 29.11
N LEU A 177 -6.91 -12.76 29.43
CA LEU A 177 -8.31 -13.16 29.27
C LEU A 177 -8.66 -13.19 27.78
N PRO A 178 -9.50 -14.14 27.32
CA PRO A 178 -10.15 -14.07 26.01
C PRO A 178 -10.82 -12.71 25.79
N GLU A 179 -10.90 -12.23 24.54
CA GLU A 179 -11.43 -10.90 24.20
C GLU A 179 -12.88 -10.68 24.68
N ASP A 180 -13.65 -11.75 24.86
CA ASP A 180 -15.03 -11.76 25.34
C ASP A 180 -15.19 -11.98 26.85
N ALA A 181 -14.13 -12.38 27.55
CA ALA A 181 -14.16 -12.65 28.98
C ALA A 181 -14.07 -11.34 29.79
N LYS A 182 -15.14 -11.05 30.54
CA LYS A 182 -15.15 -9.95 31.52
C LYS A 182 -14.63 -10.44 32.87
N GLY A 183 -13.57 -9.83 33.37
CA GLY A 183 -12.99 -10.15 34.68
C GLY A 183 -11.71 -9.37 34.96
N GLU A 184 -11.26 -9.37 36.21
CA GLU A 184 -9.95 -8.82 36.55
C GLU A 184 -8.85 -9.78 36.10
N GLN A 185 -7.89 -9.27 35.32
CA GLN A 185 -6.74 -10.06 34.88
C GLN A 185 -5.88 -10.44 36.08
N LYS A 186 -5.74 -11.73 36.34
CA LYS A 186 -4.98 -12.26 37.47
C LYS A 186 -3.48 -12.21 37.19
N VAL A 187 -2.69 -11.68 38.13
CA VAL A 187 -1.23 -11.84 38.11
C VAL A 187 -0.88 -13.13 38.85
N TRP A 188 -0.34 -14.11 38.13
CA TRP A 188 -0.08 -15.45 38.68
C TRP A 188 1.14 -15.49 39.60
N GLY A 189 2.14 -14.64 39.36
CA GLY A 189 3.44 -14.66 40.05
C GLY A 189 4.57 -15.20 39.17
N TRP A 190 5.69 -15.58 39.77
CA TRP A 190 6.87 -16.01 39.03
C TRP A 190 6.81 -17.52 38.70
N THR A 191 7.22 -17.92 37.51
CA THR A 191 7.39 -19.33 37.12
C THR A 191 8.65 -19.50 36.26
N LYS A 192 9.07 -20.74 35.96
CA LYS A 192 10.21 -20.97 35.05
C LYS A 192 9.79 -20.71 33.60
N SER A 193 10.64 -20.08 32.78
CA SER A 193 10.30 -19.85 31.37
C SER A 193 10.14 -21.16 30.57
N SER A 194 10.80 -22.24 31.00
CA SER A 194 10.62 -23.60 30.44
C SER A 194 9.22 -24.19 30.60
N ASN A 195 8.40 -23.64 31.50
CA ASN A 195 7.01 -24.09 31.69
C ASN A 195 6.06 -23.50 30.63
N LEU A 196 6.59 -22.67 29.75
CA LEU A 196 5.85 -21.95 28.73
C LEU A 196 6.26 -22.44 27.35
N SER A 197 5.29 -22.45 26.45
CA SER A 197 5.49 -22.71 25.03
C SER A 197 5.04 -21.50 24.23
N ASP A 198 5.61 -21.33 23.04
CA ASP A 198 5.02 -20.45 22.04
C ASP A 198 3.60 -20.92 21.72
N VAL A 199 2.68 -19.96 21.53
CA VAL A 199 1.28 -20.23 21.19
C VAL A 199 1.15 -21.21 20.02
N LYS A 200 2.08 -21.14 19.06
CA LYS A 200 2.15 -21.99 17.86
C LYS A 200 2.52 -23.46 18.14
N SER A 201 3.08 -23.79 19.30
CA SER A 201 3.61 -25.12 19.60
C SER A 201 2.63 -26.00 20.40
N ALA A 202 1.67 -25.41 21.10
CA ALA A 202 0.72 -26.15 21.95
C ALA A 202 -0.43 -26.78 21.14
N GLU A 203 -0.89 -26.13 20.06
CA GLU A 203 -1.98 -26.64 19.22
C GLU A 203 -1.63 -27.94 18.50
N LYS A 204 -0.35 -28.15 18.16
CA LYS A 204 0.14 -29.42 17.56
C LYS A 204 0.12 -30.61 18.53
N ALA A 205 0.05 -30.40 19.84
CA ALA A 205 0.10 -31.49 20.82
C ALA A 205 -1.29 -32.09 21.11
N GLU A 206 -2.36 -31.30 20.96
CA GLU A 206 -3.74 -31.75 21.24
C GLU A 206 -4.39 -32.49 20.06
N GLU A 207 -3.97 -32.24 18.81
CA GLU A 207 -4.43 -32.99 17.62
C GLU A 207 -4.00 -34.47 17.61
N SER A 208 -3.10 -34.90 18.51
CA SER A 208 -2.67 -36.29 18.61
C SER A 208 -3.54 -37.19 19.51
N ASN A 209 -4.61 -36.66 20.14
CA ASN A 209 -5.32 -37.37 21.22
C ASN A 209 -6.85 -37.45 21.13
N GLN A 210 -7.47 -37.24 19.96
CA GLN A 210 -8.91 -37.44 19.80
C GLN A 210 -9.24 -38.47 18.72
N ASN A 211 -9.39 -39.72 19.16
CA ASN A 211 -10.15 -40.74 18.45
C ASN A 211 -10.85 -41.62 19.49
N THR A 212 -12.14 -41.38 19.76
CA THR A 212 -13.17 -42.37 20.14
C THR A 212 -14.55 -41.71 20.34
N ASP A 213 -15.53 -42.27 19.62
CA ASP A 213 -16.95 -42.51 19.92
C ASP A 213 -17.99 -41.37 20.12
N GLU A 214 -18.73 -41.17 19.02
CA GLU A 214 -20.21 -41.28 18.83
C GLU A 214 -21.28 -40.65 19.76
N LYS A 215 -22.29 -40.10 19.04
CA LYS A 215 -23.75 -40.05 19.26
C LYS A 215 -24.40 -38.87 19.99
N GLY A 216 -24.94 -37.95 19.17
CA GLY A 216 -26.40 -37.86 18.92
C GLY A 216 -27.23 -36.89 19.79
N SER A 217 -27.74 -35.81 19.17
CA SER A 217 -29.17 -35.47 19.22
C SER A 217 -29.50 -34.32 18.25
N ASN A 218 -30.66 -34.43 17.61
CA ASN A 218 -31.31 -33.42 16.79
C ASN A 218 -31.82 -32.26 17.65
N GLN A 219 -31.62 -31.02 17.20
CA GLN A 219 -32.60 -29.97 17.45
C GLN A 219 -32.59 -28.95 16.30
N ILE A 220 -33.78 -28.76 15.73
CA ILE A 220 -34.14 -27.71 14.79
C ILE A 220 -34.23 -26.42 15.59
N ASP A 221 -33.47 -25.38 15.24
CA ASP A 221 -33.99 -24.02 15.35
C ASP A 221 -33.33 -23.06 14.35
N SER A 222 -34.17 -22.16 13.89
CA SER A 222 -33.95 -20.99 13.06
C SER A 222 -32.74 -20.16 13.47
N SER A 223 -31.86 -19.82 12.52
CA SER A 223 -30.84 -18.80 12.77
C SER A 223 -30.50 -17.98 11.53
N GLN A 224 -30.34 -16.70 11.81
CA GLN A 224 -30.12 -15.58 10.93
C GLN A 224 -28.73 -15.64 10.27
N HIS A 225 -28.64 -15.13 9.06
CA HIS A 225 -27.39 -14.91 8.34
C HIS A 225 -26.48 -13.91 9.09
N THR A 226 -25.56 -14.40 9.91
CA THR A 226 -24.38 -13.65 10.34
C THR A 226 -23.21 -14.02 9.42
N ASN A 227 -22.91 -13.14 8.47
CA ASN A 227 -21.77 -13.29 7.56
C ASN A 227 -20.47 -12.95 8.29
N SER A 228 -19.92 -13.92 9.02
CA SER A 228 -18.53 -13.92 9.45
C SER A 228 -17.63 -14.03 8.21
N ALA A 229 -16.80 -13.00 7.96
CA ALA A 229 -15.85 -13.02 6.85
C ALA A 229 -14.87 -14.18 7.06
N LYS A 230 -14.99 -15.20 6.21
CA LYS A 230 -14.19 -16.43 6.26
C LYS A 230 -12.74 -16.08 5.92
N ALA A 231 -11.81 -16.33 6.85
CA ALA A 231 -10.38 -16.24 6.58
C ALA A 231 -10.01 -17.13 5.38
N ILE A 232 -9.16 -16.61 4.52
CA ILE A 232 -8.80 -17.27 3.26
C ILE A 232 -7.91 -18.47 3.56
N LYS A 233 -8.32 -19.63 3.06
CA LYS A 233 -7.61 -20.86 3.33
C LYS A 233 -6.43 -21.04 2.37
N PRO A 234 -5.40 -21.82 2.73
CA PRO A 234 -4.29 -22.12 1.81
C PRO A 234 -4.76 -22.72 0.47
N GLU A 235 -5.89 -23.43 0.45
CA GLU A 235 -6.48 -23.99 -0.77
C GLU A 235 -6.98 -22.92 -1.73
N ASP A 236 -7.51 -21.79 -1.22
CA ASP A 236 -7.95 -20.67 -2.04
C ASP A 236 -6.76 -20.02 -2.77
N LEU A 237 -5.58 -20.02 -2.13
CA LEU A 237 -4.33 -19.58 -2.76
C LEU A 237 -3.84 -20.54 -3.85
N LYS A 238 -4.09 -21.84 -3.71
CA LYS A 238 -3.77 -22.86 -4.73
C LYS A 238 -4.68 -22.74 -5.96
N ALA A 239 -5.89 -22.20 -5.80
CA ALA A 239 -6.84 -21.99 -6.89
C ALA A 239 -6.53 -20.74 -7.76
N LEU A 240 -5.58 -19.89 -7.33
CA LEU A 240 -5.14 -18.74 -8.11
C LEU A 240 -4.44 -19.18 -9.40
N LYS A 241 -4.84 -18.61 -10.54
CA LYS A 241 -4.25 -18.93 -11.83
C LYS A 241 -2.83 -18.39 -11.89
N THR A 242 -1.86 -19.28 -12.06
CA THR A 242 -0.46 -18.92 -12.31
C THR A 242 -0.36 -18.13 -13.61
N PHE A 243 0.32 -17.00 -13.55
CA PHE A 243 0.68 -16.21 -14.71
C PHE A 243 1.74 -16.98 -15.53
N GLU A 244 1.52 -17.14 -16.85
CA GLU A 244 2.54 -17.69 -17.73
C GLU A 244 3.61 -16.62 -18.02
N ALA A 245 4.64 -16.56 -17.17
CA ALA A 245 5.79 -15.70 -17.37
C ALA A 245 6.48 -16.02 -18.72
N GLY A 246 6.88 -14.98 -19.48
CA GLY A 246 7.78 -15.13 -20.63
C GLY A 246 7.20 -14.94 -22.04
N LYS A 247 5.94 -14.52 -22.22
CA LYS A 247 5.40 -14.24 -23.58
C LYS A 247 5.78 -12.86 -24.17
N SER A 248 6.44 -11.98 -23.40
CA SER A 248 6.89 -10.68 -23.90
C SER A 248 8.37 -10.41 -23.59
N ASN A 249 9.08 -9.77 -24.52
CA ASN A 249 10.47 -9.31 -24.33
C ASN A 249 10.64 -8.39 -23.13
N THR A 250 9.56 -7.74 -22.70
CA THR A 250 9.54 -6.85 -21.54
C THR A 250 9.67 -7.63 -20.23
N THR A 251 8.99 -8.78 -20.10
CA THR A 251 9.10 -9.66 -18.93
C THR A 251 10.53 -10.11 -18.70
N ALA A 252 11.27 -10.48 -19.75
CA ALA A 252 12.67 -10.93 -19.63
C ALA A 252 13.60 -9.86 -19.01
N ARG A 253 13.37 -8.57 -19.27
CA ARG A 253 14.19 -7.48 -18.72
C ARG A 253 13.90 -7.19 -17.25
N ILE A 254 12.66 -7.40 -16.79
CA ILE A 254 12.28 -7.34 -15.36
C ILE A 254 13.08 -8.35 -14.57
N LEU A 255 13.14 -9.58 -15.10
CA LEU A 255 13.79 -10.69 -14.45
C LEU A 255 15.25 -10.32 -14.16
N GLU A 256 15.98 -9.78 -15.14
CA GLU A 256 17.40 -9.43 -14.94
C GLU A 256 17.64 -8.36 -13.88
N ALA A 257 16.85 -7.29 -13.85
CA ALA A 257 17.05 -6.18 -12.91
C ALA A 257 16.64 -6.49 -11.47
N ALA A 258 15.87 -7.56 -11.24
CA ALA A 258 15.41 -7.99 -9.91
C ALA A 258 16.06 -9.29 -9.45
N LYS A 259 16.72 -10.03 -10.36
CA LYS A 259 17.38 -11.31 -10.09
C LYS A 259 18.40 -11.19 -8.97
N ALA A 260 19.28 -10.20 -9.05
CA ALA A 260 20.34 -10.01 -8.08
C ALA A 260 19.80 -9.71 -6.67
N GLU A 261 18.75 -8.90 -6.56
CA GLU A 261 18.10 -8.55 -5.30
C GLU A 261 17.38 -9.75 -4.69
N LEU A 262 16.66 -10.53 -5.53
CA LEU A 262 15.98 -11.74 -5.11
C LEU A 262 16.97 -12.78 -4.57
N GLU A 263 18.07 -13.03 -5.27
CA GLU A 263 19.13 -13.93 -4.81
C GLU A 263 19.74 -13.47 -3.49
N LYS A 264 19.99 -12.16 -3.32
CA LYS A 264 20.50 -11.57 -2.08
C LYS A 264 19.54 -11.71 -0.89
N VAL A 265 18.23 -11.80 -1.11
CA VAL A 265 17.24 -12.08 -0.04
C VAL A 265 16.95 -13.57 0.15
N GLY A 266 17.62 -14.45 -0.59
CA GLY A 266 17.48 -15.90 -0.51
C GLY A 266 16.34 -16.47 -1.35
N GLU A 267 15.80 -15.70 -2.30
CA GLU A 267 14.76 -16.14 -3.22
C GLU A 267 15.37 -16.57 -4.56
N THR A 268 14.79 -17.59 -5.19
CA THR A 268 15.19 -17.97 -6.56
C THR A 268 14.35 -17.17 -7.56
N PRO A 269 14.96 -16.38 -8.47
CA PRO A 269 14.21 -15.56 -9.41
C PRO A 269 13.18 -16.33 -10.23
N ASP A 270 13.54 -17.49 -10.79
CA ASP A 270 12.59 -18.31 -11.55
C ASP A 270 11.39 -18.75 -10.70
N SER A 271 11.63 -19.19 -9.46
CA SER A 271 10.56 -19.55 -8.52
C SER A 271 9.68 -18.34 -8.19
N TRP A 272 10.30 -17.17 -7.94
CA TRP A 272 9.61 -15.94 -7.63
C TRP A 272 8.65 -15.52 -8.75
N PHE A 273 9.15 -15.45 -9.98
CA PHE A 273 8.35 -14.97 -11.11
C PHE A 273 7.31 -15.98 -11.60
N ASN A 274 7.52 -17.28 -11.36
CA ASN A 274 6.49 -18.31 -11.56
C ASN A 274 5.32 -18.18 -10.57
N ASN A 275 5.49 -17.42 -9.48
CA ASN A 275 4.45 -17.15 -8.50
C ASN A 275 3.73 -15.81 -8.73
N PHE A 276 3.77 -15.26 -9.93
CA PHE A 276 2.89 -14.17 -10.33
C PHE A 276 1.50 -14.72 -10.67
N THR A 277 0.47 -13.92 -10.42
CA THR A 277 -0.94 -14.28 -10.62
C THR A 277 -1.75 -13.06 -11.01
N ASP A 278 -2.77 -13.29 -11.83
CA ASP A 278 -3.82 -12.31 -12.09
C ASP A 278 -4.93 -12.48 -11.05
N ILE A 279 -5.35 -11.39 -10.42
CA ILE A 279 -6.50 -11.38 -9.50
C ILE A 279 -7.42 -10.19 -9.76
N THR A 280 -8.62 -10.27 -9.19
CA THR A 280 -9.44 -9.09 -8.94
C THR A 280 -9.29 -8.62 -7.50
N PHE A 281 -9.40 -7.33 -7.27
CA PHE A 281 -9.46 -6.70 -5.96
C PHE A 281 -10.60 -5.68 -5.92
N LEU A 282 -11.42 -5.71 -4.86
CA LEU A 282 -12.68 -4.99 -4.74
C LEU A 282 -13.51 -5.06 -6.02
N GLY A 283 -13.63 -6.26 -6.58
CA GLY A 283 -14.39 -6.54 -7.81
C GLY A 283 -13.83 -5.93 -9.11
N ARG A 284 -12.58 -5.45 -9.10
CA ARG A 284 -11.91 -4.83 -10.26
C ARG A 284 -10.66 -5.62 -10.64
N GLY A 285 -10.41 -5.75 -11.94
CA GLY A 285 -9.18 -6.37 -12.43
C GLY A 285 -7.97 -5.50 -12.12
N ILE A 286 -6.84 -6.14 -11.79
CA ILE A 286 -5.55 -5.48 -11.66
C ILE A 286 -4.82 -5.57 -13.00
N ASN A 287 -4.42 -4.44 -13.56
CA ASN A 287 -3.60 -4.42 -14.77
C ASN A 287 -2.14 -4.73 -14.43
N GLY A 288 -1.65 -5.87 -14.91
CA GLY A 288 -0.32 -6.38 -14.57
C GLY A 288 -0.39 -7.37 -13.41
N ALA A 289 0.08 -8.59 -13.66
CA ALA A 289 0.11 -9.65 -12.66
C ALA A 289 0.91 -9.21 -11.43
N ILE A 290 0.52 -9.70 -10.26
CA ILE A 290 1.19 -9.43 -8.99
C ILE A 290 1.70 -10.73 -8.38
N HIS A 291 2.65 -10.66 -7.47
CA HIS A 291 3.14 -11.84 -6.78
C HIS A 291 2.07 -12.41 -5.84
N ARG A 292 2.02 -13.73 -5.69
CA ARG A 292 1.02 -14.43 -4.85
C ARG A 292 1.01 -13.98 -3.39
N ILE A 293 2.13 -13.46 -2.88
CA ILE A 293 2.20 -12.86 -1.54
C ILE A 293 1.28 -11.62 -1.44
N LEU A 294 1.39 -10.69 -2.41
CA LEU A 294 0.50 -9.53 -2.43
C LEU A 294 -0.94 -9.94 -2.73
N ALA A 295 -1.14 -10.90 -3.63
CA ALA A 295 -2.48 -11.40 -3.96
C ALA A 295 -3.20 -11.98 -2.74
N ALA A 296 -2.51 -12.79 -1.94
CA ALA A 296 -3.03 -13.34 -0.69
C ALA A 296 -3.43 -12.22 0.29
N HIS A 297 -2.56 -11.21 0.45
CA HIS A 297 -2.84 -10.05 1.30
C HIS A 297 -4.09 -9.29 0.83
N LEU A 298 -4.15 -8.94 -0.45
CA LEU A 298 -5.28 -8.19 -1.01
C LEU A 298 -6.60 -8.94 -0.90
N LYS A 299 -6.59 -10.27 -0.95
CA LYS A 299 -7.80 -11.06 -0.76
C LYS A 299 -8.30 -11.02 0.69
N ASN A 300 -7.40 -11.05 1.68
CA ASN A 300 -7.78 -10.83 3.08
C ASN A 300 -8.31 -9.41 3.31
N VAL A 301 -7.66 -8.40 2.74
CA VAL A 301 -8.12 -7.00 2.76
C VAL A 301 -9.51 -6.87 2.14
N GLU A 302 -9.75 -7.49 0.98
CA GLU A 302 -11.04 -7.45 0.28
C GLU A 302 -12.16 -8.01 1.18
N ALA A 303 -11.93 -9.14 1.83
CA ALA A 303 -12.89 -9.73 2.77
C ALA A 303 -13.18 -8.81 3.97
N ASN A 304 -12.14 -8.21 4.55
CA ASN A 304 -12.27 -7.29 5.68
C ASN A 304 -13.02 -6.01 5.30
N LEU A 305 -12.73 -5.43 4.14
CA LEU A 305 -13.40 -4.23 3.63
C LEU A 305 -14.87 -4.50 3.27
N VAL A 306 -15.18 -5.66 2.69
CA VAL A 306 -16.57 -6.09 2.45
C VAL A 306 -17.35 -6.18 3.74
N SER A 307 -16.77 -6.82 4.77
CA SER A 307 -17.37 -6.92 6.09
C SER A 307 -17.58 -5.54 6.73
N LYS A 308 -16.53 -4.72 6.77
CA LYS A 308 -16.54 -3.38 7.39
C LYS A 308 -17.56 -2.44 6.74
N THR A 309 -17.75 -2.53 5.43
CA THR A 309 -18.67 -1.66 4.68
C THR A 309 -20.11 -2.19 4.63
N GLY A 310 -20.36 -3.40 5.15
CA GLY A 310 -21.65 -4.09 5.03
C GLY A 310 -22.08 -4.29 3.57
N ALA A 311 -21.12 -4.40 2.65
CA ALA A 311 -21.41 -4.54 1.23
C ALA A 311 -21.79 -5.98 0.89
N SER A 312 -22.70 -6.15 -0.08
CA SER A 312 -23.10 -7.47 -0.58
C SER A 312 -22.06 -8.09 -1.52
N SER A 313 -21.10 -7.28 -2.02
CA SER A 313 -20.06 -7.73 -2.92
C SER A 313 -18.77 -6.92 -2.79
N PRO A 314 -17.61 -7.47 -3.20
CA PRO A 314 -16.36 -6.73 -3.28
C PRO A 314 -16.43 -5.45 -4.11
N LYS A 315 -17.19 -5.47 -5.22
CA LYS A 315 -17.36 -4.29 -6.06
C LYS A 315 -18.08 -3.17 -5.32
N GLU A 316 -19.19 -3.49 -4.66
CA GLU A 316 -19.97 -2.54 -3.88
C GLU A 316 -19.15 -1.97 -2.71
N ALA A 317 -18.34 -2.80 -2.04
CA ALA A 317 -17.41 -2.33 -1.02
C ALA A 317 -16.44 -1.27 -1.59
N GLY A 318 -15.84 -1.55 -2.75
CA GLY A 318 -14.99 -0.58 -3.46
C GLY A 318 -15.74 0.70 -3.84
N ASP A 319 -16.97 0.60 -4.34
CA ASP A 319 -17.81 1.76 -4.69
C ASP A 319 -18.08 2.65 -3.45
N LYS A 320 -18.43 2.04 -2.30
CA LYS A 320 -18.66 2.76 -1.03
C LYS A 320 -17.39 3.44 -0.50
N LEU A 321 -16.23 2.87 -0.79
CA LEU A 321 -14.92 3.38 -0.36
C LEU A 321 -14.33 4.44 -1.29
N GLY A 322 -15.08 4.85 -2.32
CA GLY A 322 -14.70 5.93 -3.25
C GLY A 322 -14.07 5.46 -4.57
N LEU A 323 -13.84 4.15 -4.75
CA LEU A 323 -13.21 3.61 -5.95
C LEU A 323 -14.21 3.52 -7.10
N THR A 324 -14.61 4.64 -7.68
CA THR A 324 -15.66 4.66 -8.72
C THR A 324 -15.13 4.40 -10.14
N ARG A 325 -13.80 4.34 -10.31
CA ARG A 325 -13.15 4.04 -11.59
C ARG A 325 -12.32 2.75 -11.55
N THR A 326 -11.83 2.35 -12.71
CA THR A 326 -11.58 0.93 -13.03
C THR A 326 -10.11 0.54 -13.25
N SER A 327 -9.15 1.45 -13.16
CA SER A 327 -7.76 1.08 -13.43
C SER A 327 -6.96 0.94 -12.14
N PHE A 328 -6.82 -0.30 -11.70
CA PHE A 328 -5.76 -0.68 -10.77
C PHE A 328 -4.55 -1.17 -11.56
N ALA A 329 -3.36 -0.88 -11.06
CA ALA A 329 -2.13 -1.35 -11.69
C ALA A 329 -1.30 -2.14 -10.69
N GLY A 330 -0.95 -3.37 -11.07
CA GLY A 330 -0.16 -4.28 -10.26
C GLY A 330 1.29 -4.27 -10.70
N GLY A 331 1.85 -5.46 -10.97
CA GLY A 331 3.23 -5.60 -11.40
C GLY A 331 3.47 -4.89 -12.73
N ARG A 332 4.46 -4.00 -12.75
CA ARG A 332 4.86 -3.30 -13.96
C ARG A 332 6.27 -3.72 -14.34
N PRO A 333 6.46 -4.23 -15.56
CA PRO A 333 7.78 -4.19 -16.15
C PRO A 333 8.21 -2.74 -16.30
N SER A 334 9.37 -2.36 -15.79
CA SER A 334 9.98 -1.13 -16.29
C SER A 334 10.51 -1.37 -17.69
N GLU A 335 9.92 -0.71 -18.70
CA GLU A 335 10.49 -0.66 -20.04
C GLU A 335 11.79 0.17 -20.09
N LYS A 336 11.98 1.04 -19.08
CA LYS A 336 13.07 2.01 -18.96
C LYS A 336 14.03 1.61 -17.85
N VAL A 337 14.53 0.38 -17.90
CA VAL A 337 15.74 0.00 -17.15
C VAL A 337 16.91 0.81 -17.71
N SER A 338 17.08 2.05 -17.22
CA SER A 338 18.44 2.58 -17.06
C SER A 338 19.02 1.84 -15.87
N GLU A 339 20.08 1.09 -16.11
CA GLU A 339 20.66 -0.02 -15.32
C GLU A 339 20.97 0.25 -13.83
N GLU A 340 20.60 1.40 -13.25
CA GLU A 340 21.05 1.83 -11.93
C GLU A 340 19.96 2.41 -11.00
N LYS A 341 18.72 2.65 -11.45
CA LYS A 341 17.80 3.55 -10.69
C LYS A 341 16.51 2.95 -10.11
N GLU A 342 16.13 1.72 -10.48
CA GLU A 342 14.79 1.20 -10.17
C GLU A 342 14.76 -0.07 -9.30
N THR A 343 15.89 -0.49 -8.72
CA THR A 343 15.99 -1.68 -7.85
C THR A 343 15.16 -1.61 -6.57
N SER A 344 14.59 -0.44 -6.25
CA SER A 344 13.69 -0.24 -5.10
C SER A 344 12.19 -0.19 -5.45
N ASP A 345 11.80 -0.32 -6.72
CA ASP A 345 10.38 -0.26 -7.11
C ASP A 345 9.67 -1.60 -6.81
N MET A 346 8.74 -1.59 -5.86
CA MET A 346 7.98 -2.78 -5.46
C MET A 346 7.05 -3.30 -6.56
N HIS A 347 6.72 -2.50 -7.59
CA HIS A 347 5.97 -2.99 -8.76
C HIS A 347 6.77 -4.02 -9.57
N VAL A 348 8.11 -3.91 -9.61
CA VAL A 348 8.98 -4.85 -10.33
C VAL A 348 8.90 -6.24 -9.70
N PHE A 349 8.79 -6.30 -8.36
CA PHE A 349 8.67 -7.53 -7.61
C PHE A 349 7.23 -8.05 -7.50
N GLY A 350 6.24 -7.35 -8.07
CA GLY A 350 4.83 -7.69 -7.93
C GLY A 350 4.30 -7.52 -6.50
N LEU A 351 4.94 -6.65 -5.70
CA LEU A 351 4.64 -6.39 -4.29
C LEU A 351 4.01 -5.01 -4.05
N ALA A 352 3.62 -4.32 -5.12
CA ALA A 352 2.88 -3.06 -5.09
C ALA A 352 1.61 -3.10 -5.95
N ILE A 353 0.68 -2.22 -5.60
CA ILE A 353 -0.53 -1.92 -6.35
C ILE A 353 -0.79 -0.41 -6.34
N ASP A 354 -1.17 0.14 -7.48
CA ASP A 354 -1.72 1.49 -7.58
C ASP A 354 -3.24 1.43 -7.73
N LEU A 355 -3.96 2.17 -6.87
CA LEU A 355 -5.42 2.27 -6.88
C LEU A 355 -5.89 3.53 -7.60
N ASP A 356 -6.84 3.34 -8.53
CA ASP A 356 -7.47 4.39 -9.30
C ASP A 356 -6.46 5.41 -9.87
N VAL A 357 -5.50 4.91 -10.66
CA VAL A 357 -4.38 5.69 -11.22
C VAL A 357 -4.82 6.88 -12.08
N THR A 358 -6.10 7.02 -12.40
CA THR A 358 -6.64 8.19 -13.09
C THR A 358 -7.12 9.29 -12.13
N GLU A 359 -7.44 8.94 -10.89
CA GLU A 359 -8.01 9.86 -9.90
C GLU A 359 -7.02 10.25 -8.81
N ASN A 360 -6.02 9.42 -8.55
CA ASN A 360 -5.05 9.64 -7.48
C ASN A 360 -3.68 9.99 -8.10
N PRO A 361 -3.20 11.25 -8.01
CA PRO A 361 -1.95 11.69 -8.60
C PRO A 361 -0.73 11.39 -7.74
N TRP A 362 0.46 11.51 -8.34
CA TRP A 362 1.70 11.65 -7.59
C TRP A 362 1.99 13.15 -7.42
N ILE A 363 1.74 13.70 -6.23
CA ILE A 363 1.78 15.15 -5.95
C ILE A 363 3.18 15.69 -5.59
N ALA A 364 4.17 14.81 -5.50
CA ALA A 364 5.52 15.13 -5.06
C ALA A 364 6.59 14.30 -5.79
N MET A 365 6.50 14.14 -7.12
CA MET A 365 7.52 13.39 -7.83
C MET A 365 8.89 14.06 -7.67
N PRO A 366 9.94 13.26 -7.46
CA PRO A 366 11.30 13.75 -7.56
C PRO A 366 11.54 14.20 -9.01
N ASN A 367 11.94 15.46 -9.20
CA ASN A 367 12.34 15.94 -10.51
C ASN A 367 13.73 15.36 -10.84
N GLN A 368 13.80 14.54 -11.91
CA GLN A 368 15.01 13.82 -12.33
C GLN A 368 16.15 14.75 -12.77
N ASN A 369 15.87 16.01 -13.11
CA ASN A 369 16.85 16.99 -13.59
C ASN A 369 17.24 18.04 -12.53
N ASP A 370 16.63 18.01 -11.35
CA ASP A 370 16.75 19.07 -10.34
C ASP A 370 17.89 18.83 -9.34
N ASN A 371 19.08 18.56 -9.85
CA ASN A 371 20.31 18.55 -9.03
C ASN A 371 20.59 19.93 -8.37
N LYS A 372 19.76 20.97 -8.61
CA LYS A 372 19.97 22.35 -8.13
C LYS A 372 18.75 23.07 -7.53
N ALA A 373 17.49 22.63 -7.74
CA ALA A 373 16.35 23.18 -7.00
C ALA A 373 15.80 22.14 -6.03
N LYS A 374 16.10 22.32 -4.74
CA LYS A 374 15.82 21.38 -3.62
C LYS A 374 14.33 21.18 -3.30
N GLY A 375 13.45 20.95 -4.29
CA GLY A 375 12.01 20.88 -4.04
C GLY A 375 11.12 20.15 -5.04
N GLY A 376 11.58 19.80 -6.25
CA GLY A 376 10.79 19.01 -7.23
C GLY A 376 9.33 19.48 -7.40
N GLU A 377 8.42 18.53 -7.66
CA GLU A 377 6.98 18.80 -7.76
C GLU A 377 6.34 19.18 -6.41
N GLU A 378 6.89 18.71 -5.28
CA GLU A 378 6.45 19.05 -3.92
C GLU A 378 6.44 20.56 -3.68
N LYS A 379 7.53 21.25 -4.03
CA LYS A 379 7.63 22.71 -3.91
C LYS A 379 6.56 23.41 -4.73
N TRP A 380 6.32 22.95 -5.94
CA TRP A 380 5.33 23.57 -6.81
C TRP A 380 3.91 23.32 -6.32
N SER A 381 3.58 22.09 -5.90
CA SER A 381 2.32 21.78 -5.23
C SER A 381 2.09 22.70 -4.03
N ASN A 382 3.10 22.90 -3.17
CA ASN A 382 3.00 23.79 -2.01
C ASN A 382 2.84 25.27 -2.36
N ILE A 383 3.35 25.72 -3.51
CA ILE A 383 3.10 27.09 -4.00
C ILE A 383 1.61 27.26 -4.33
N TYR A 384 1.01 26.31 -5.03
CA TYR A 384 -0.41 26.38 -5.38
C TYR A 384 -1.31 26.21 -4.15
N TYR A 385 -0.94 25.37 -3.19
CA TYR A 385 -1.61 25.33 -1.88
C TYR A 385 -1.58 26.69 -1.20
N GLY A 386 -0.45 27.40 -1.22
CA GLY A 386 -0.37 28.78 -0.72
C GLY A 386 -1.35 29.73 -1.44
N TYR A 387 -1.44 29.67 -2.78
CA TYR A 387 -2.40 30.50 -3.54
C TYR A 387 -3.85 30.21 -3.18
N MET A 388 -4.19 28.93 -2.98
CA MET A 388 -5.54 28.53 -2.55
C MET A 388 -5.87 29.13 -1.18
N GLN A 389 -4.92 29.12 -0.26
CA GLN A 389 -5.09 29.62 1.10
C GLN A 389 -5.14 31.13 1.20
N GLU A 390 -4.44 31.84 0.31
CA GLU A 390 -4.58 33.29 0.19
C GLU A 390 -6.02 33.71 -0.12
N LEU A 391 -6.80 32.88 -0.82
CA LEU A 391 -8.21 33.15 -1.11
C LEU A 391 -9.15 32.58 -0.06
N LEU A 392 -8.98 31.30 0.30
CA LEU A 392 -9.88 30.59 1.22
C LEU A 392 -9.67 30.97 2.69
N GLY A 393 -8.49 31.49 3.04
CA GLY A 393 -8.05 31.67 4.43
C GLY A 393 -7.72 30.34 5.12
N GLY A 394 -7.62 30.38 6.46
CA GLY A 394 -7.44 29.19 7.30
C GLY A 394 -5.99 28.82 7.64
N GLU A 395 -5.81 27.59 8.12
CA GLU A 395 -4.51 27.00 8.48
C GLU A 395 -3.61 26.93 7.25
N GLN A 396 -2.32 27.27 7.38
CA GLN A 396 -1.36 27.09 6.30
C GLN A 396 -1.01 25.60 6.16
N LEU A 397 -1.33 25.00 5.02
CA LEU A 397 -1.22 23.57 4.75
C LEU A 397 -0.14 23.36 3.71
N GLN A 398 0.68 22.35 3.95
CA GLN A 398 1.74 21.96 3.04
C GLN A 398 1.81 20.44 2.98
N PHE A 399 2.11 19.92 1.80
CA PHE A 399 2.56 18.56 1.67
C PHE A 399 4.05 18.52 2.00
N LYS A 400 4.43 17.69 2.97
CA LYS A 400 5.83 17.42 3.30
C LYS A 400 6.12 15.96 3.05
N ARG A 401 6.98 15.71 2.09
CA ARG A 401 7.37 14.36 1.70
C ARG A 401 8.23 13.72 2.78
N ASP A 402 7.99 12.43 3.03
CA ASP A 402 8.78 11.61 3.93
C ASP A 402 9.13 10.26 3.29
N PHE A 403 10.42 10.06 3.02
CA PHE A 403 10.94 8.80 2.46
C PHE A 403 11.37 7.79 3.54
N GLN A 404 11.29 8.16 4.82
CA GLN A 404 11.55 7.21 5.89
C GLN A 404 10.50 6.10 5.84
N VAL A 405 10.95 4.85 5.99
CA VAL A 405 10.04 3.70 6.12
C VAL A 405 9.89 3.37 7.59
N TYR A 406 8.67 3.57 8.08
CA TYR A 406 8.27 3.28 9.44
C TYR A 406 7.75 1.83 9.56
N LYS A 407 7.70 1.32 10.79
CA LYS A 407 7.16 0.00 11.14
C LYS A 407 6.39 0.07 12.46
N GLY A 408 5.42 -0.83 12.64
CA GLY A 408 4.61 -0.92 13.86
C GLY A 408 3.95 0.42 14.22
N GLU A 409 3.89 0.74 15.50
CA GLU A 409 3.24 1.96 16.01
C GLU A 409 3.78 3.26 15.39
N ASN A 410 5.08 3.32 15.06
CA ASN A 410 5.65 4.48 14.37
C ASN A 410 5.06 4.67 12.97
N TYR A 411 4.72 3.57 12.28
CA TYR A 411 4.03 3.62 11.00
C TYR A 411 2.61 4.12 11.19
N ASP A 412 1.87 3.59 12.17
CA ASP A 412 0.46 3.96 12.40
C ASP A 412 0.30 5.43 12.78
N ASN A 413 1.20 5.94 13.64
CA ASN A 413 1.24 7.34 14.03
C ASN A 413 1.53 8.24 12.82
N LYS A 414 2.53 7.86 12.00
CA LYS A 414 2.86 8.62 10.80
C LYS A 414 1.74 8.56 9.77
N LEU A 415 1.16 7.39 9.56
CA LEU A 415 0.04 7.17 8.64
C LEU A 415 -1.14 8.05 9.03
N THR A 416 -1.49 8.09 10.31
CA THR A 416 -2.58 8.94 10.82
C THR A 416 -2.32 10.41 10.51
N ALA A 417 -1.15 10.94 10.89
CA ALA A 417 -0.81 12.33 10.60
C ALA A 417 -0.78 12.65 9.10
N THR A 418 -0.30 11.71 8.28
CA THR A 418 -0.28 11.86 6.82
C THR A 418 -1.69 11.85 6.22
N ILE A 419 -2.57 10.93 6.64
CA ILE A 419 -3.97 10.89 6.21
C ILE A 419 -4.65 12.21 6.56
N GLU A 420 -4.55 12.66 7.81
CA GLU A 420 -5.17 13.92 8.25
C GLU A 420 -4.72 15.11 7.39
N ASN A 421 -3.40 15.22 7.14
CA ASN A 421 -2.88 16.32 6.32
C ASN A 421 -3.34 16.22 4.85
N VAL A 422 -3.30 15.02 4.25
CA VAL A 422 -3.72 14.82 2.86
C VAL A 422 -5.22 15.08 2.71
N MET A 423 -6.06 14.65 3.66
CA MET A 423 -7.50 14.90 3.61
C MET A 423 -7.84 16.40 3.79
N LYS A 424 -7.08 17.13 4.62
CA LYS A 424 -7.21 18.60 4.71
C LYS A 424 -6.82 19.28 3.40
N LEU A 425 -5.70 18.88 2.80
CA LEU A 425 -5.26 19.39 1.50
C LEU A 425 -6.28 19.09 0.40
N ASP A 426 -6.80 17.86 0.37
CA ASP A 426 -7.83 17.41 -0.56
C ASP A 426 -9.07 18.31 -0.51
N LYS A 427 -9.62 18.54 0.69
CA LYS A 427 -10.78 19.41 0.88
C LYS A 427 -10.53 20.87 0.52
N MET A 428 -9.33 21.37 0.75
CA MET A 428 -8.95 22.71 0.32
C MET A 428 -8.90 22.83 -1.21
N VAL A 429 -8.31 21.84 -1.89
CA VAL A 429 -8.24 21.77 -3.35
C VAL A 429 -9.65 21.67 -3.96
N GLU A 430 -10.49 20.79 -3.41
CA GLU A 430 -11.90 20.65 -3.80
C GLU A 430 -12.66 21.97 -3.64
N SER A 431 -12.54 22.61 -2.46
CA SER A 431 -13.21 23.88 -2.16
C SER A 431 -12.76 24.99 -3.12
N TYR A 432 -11.45 25.12 -3.36
CA TYR A 432 -10.90 26.16 -4.23
C TYR A 432 -11.37 25.98 -5.68
N PHE A 433 -11.30 24.78 -6.23
CA PHE A 433 -11.70 24.56 -7.62
C PHE A 433 -13.21 24.49 -7.82
N SER A 434 -13.99 24.29 -6.75
CA SER A 434 -15.45 24.46 -6.80
C SER A 434 -15.86 25.89 -7.17
N LEU A 435 -15.04 26.90 -6.86
CA LEU A 435 -15.28 28.32 -7.19
C LEU A 435 -15.23 28.61 -8.70
N LEU A 436 -14.84 27.64 -9.53
CA LEU A 436 -14.98 27.71 -10.99
C LEU A 436 -16.42 27.54 -11.46
N ASN A 437 -17.31 26.99 -10.63
CA ASN A 437 -18.73 26.89 -10.94
C ASN A 437 -19.41 28.26 -10.71
N PRO A 438 -20.10 28.85 -11.70
CA PRO A 438 -20.84 30.11 -11.53
C PRO A 438 -21.88 30.09 -10.40
N GLU A 439 -22.38 28.92 -10.02
CA GLU A 439 -23.29 28.77 -8.87
C GLU A 439 -22.64 29.21 -7.55
N ASN A 440 -21.30 29.22 -7.47
CA ASN A 440 -20.52 29.63 -6.30
C ASN A 440 -20.06 31.10 -6.37
N ASP A 441 -20.62 31.92 -7.27
CA ASP A 441 -20.17 33.32 -7.45
C ASP A 441 -20.39 34.19 -6.22
N ALA A 442 -21.47 33.97 -5.46
CA ALA A 442 -21.70 34.67 -4.22
C ALA A 442 -20.59 34.38 -3.19
N GLN A 443 -20.19 33.11 -3.08
CA GLN A 443 -19.10 32.67 -2.21
C GLN A 443 -17.76 33.25 -2.68
N LEU A 444 -17.47 33.18 -3.97
CA LEU A 444 -16.25 33.76 -4.54
C LEU A 444 -16.17 35.27 -4.28
N GLN A 445 -17.26 36.01 -4.48
CA GLN A 445 -17.30 37.44 -4.21
C GLN A 445 -17.07 37.75 -2.73
N GLU A 446 -17.66 36.95 -1.82
CA GLU A 446 -17.43 37.11 -0.38
C GLU A 446 -15.97 36.89 0.00
N LEU A 447 -15.32 35.85 -0.54
CA LEU A 447 -13.90 35.57 -0.33
C LEU A 447 -13.01 36.70 -0.88
N LEU A 448 -13.31 37.20 -2.07
CA LEU A 448 -12.58 38.32 -2.67
C LEU A 448 -12.70 39.60 -1.83
N ASN A 449 -13.88 39.88 -1.27
CA ASN A 449 -14.09 41.04 -0.39
C ASN A 449 -13.32 40.94 0.92
N LYS A 450 -13.09 39.71 1.42
CA LYS A 450 -12.35 39.43 2.66
C LYS A 450 -10.84 39.32 2.44
N SER A 451 -10.41 39.01 1.23
CA SER A 451 -9.00 38.76 0.93
C SER A 451 -8.15 40.02 1.05
N THR A 452 -7.05 39.91 1.79
CA THR A 452 -6.00 40.93 1.90
C THR A 452 -4.77 40.61 1.04
N SER A 453 -4.72 39.44 0.39
CA SER A 453 -3.62 39.08 -0.52
C SER A 453 -3.65 39.96 -1.77
N SER A 454 -2.48 40.47 -2.15
CA SER A 454 -2.28 41.23 -3.40
C SER A 454 -2.61 40.41 -4.65
N ARG A 455 -2.59 39.08 -4.56
CA ARG A 455 -3.02 38.19 -5.65
C ARG A 455 -4.51 38.34 -5.96
N TRP A 456 -5.34 38.61 -4.95
CA TRP A 456 -6.80 38.58 -5.07
C TRP A 456 -7.45 39.95 -4.93
N GLN A 457 -6.79 40.87 -4.24
CA GLN A 457 -7.31 42.20 -3.94
C GLN A 457 -7.71 42.95 -5.23
N GLY A 458 -8.96 43.40 -5.28
CA GLY A 458 -9.49 44.19 -6.41
C GLY A 458 -9.84 43.39 -7.66
N LYS A 459 -9.72 42.05 -7.66
CA LYS A 459 -10.20 41.22 -8.79
C LYS A 459 -11.72 41.15 -8.80
N THR A 460 -12.30 41.14 -10.00
CA THR A 460 -13.70 40.72 -10.19
C THR A 460 -13.82 39.20 -10.12
N THR A 461 -15.04 38.68 -9.99
CA THR A 461 -15.29 37.21 -10.01
C THR A 461 -14.85 36.57 -11.33
N GLU A 462 -14.97 37.26 -12.47
CA GLU A 462 -14.46 36.78 -13.77
C GLU A 462 -12.94 36.67 -13.77
N ALA A 463 -12.24 37.73 -13.34
CA ALA A 463 -10.78 37.74 -13.28
C ALA A 463 -10.23 36.72 -12.26
N ALA A 464 -10.94 36.51 -11.16
CA ALA A 464 -10.60 35.48 -10.18
C ALA A 464 -10.81 34.06 -10.75
N ARG A 465 -11.93 33.79 -11.45
CA ARG A 465 -12.16 32.50 -12.11
C ARG A 465 -11.13 32.17 -13.17
N GLN A 466 -10.71 33.16 -13.97
CA GLN A 466 -9.62 32.98 -14.91
C GLN A 466 -8.33 32.55 -14.20
N GLN A 467 -7.98 33.21 -13.09
CA GLN A 467 -6.82 32.85 -12.29
C GLN A 467 -6.93 31.44 -11.69
N ILE A 468 -8.08 31.09 -11.12
CA ILE A 468 -8.32 29.75 -10.55
C ILE A 468 -8.22 28.67 -11.64
N ASN A 469 -8.68 28.95 -12.86
CA ASN A 469 -8.59 28.02 -13.98
C ASN A 469 -7.14 27.85 -14.46
N GLU A 470 -6.34 28.92 -14.48
CA GLU A 470 -4.89 28.84 -14.73
C GLU A 470 -4.20 27.98 -13.66
N ASP A 471 -4.56 28.16 -12.39
CA ASP A 471 -4.02 27.37 -11.29
C ASP A 471 -4.38 25.89 -11.44
N LEU A 472 -5.62 25.56 -11.86
CA LEU A 472 -6.05 24.19 -12.17
C LEU A 472 -5.19 23.56 -13.26
N ILE A 473 -4.96 24.28 -14.37
CA ILE A 473 -4.12 23.80 -15.48
C ILE A 473 -2.68 23.57 -15.01
N ASN A 474 -2.14 24.45 -14.16
CA ASN A 474 -0.78 24.32 -13.67
C ASN A 474 -0.62 23.20 -12.65
N CYS A 475 -1.58 23.02 -11.73
CA CYS A 475 -1.65 21.84 -10.86
C CYS A 475 -1.71 20.56 -11.70
N GLY A 476 -2.55 20.56 -12.74
CA GLY A 476 -2.62 19.48 -13.72
C GLY A 476 -1.26 19.13 -14.32
N LYS A 477 -0.48 20.13 -14.75
CA LYS A 477 0.88 19.91 -15.27
C LYS A 477 1.82 19.29 -14.26
N ILE A 478 1.82 19.81 -13.03
CA ILE A 478 2.70 19.33 -11.95
C ILE A 478 2.36 17.88 -11.62
N TRP A 479 1.08 17.55 -11.51
CA TRP A 479 0.60 16.21 -11.15
C TRP A 479 0.49 15.25 -12.35
N ARG A 480 0.96 15.67 -13.54
CA ARG A 480 0.88 14.94 -14.82
C ARG A 480 -0.56 14.55 -15.21
N ARG A 481 -1.50 15.42 -14.87
CA ARG A 481 -2.94 15.41 -15.16
C ARG A 481 -3.27 16.50 -16.18
N ASN A 482 -2.85 16.29 -17.42
CA ASN A 482 -2.89 17.33 -18.47
C ASN A 482 -4.11 17.24 -19.39
N SER A 483 -4.86 16.14 -19.37
CA SER A 483 -6.03 16.01 -20.24
C SER A 483 -7.23 16.73 -19.66
N LYS A 484 -8.17 17.14 -20.51
CA LYS A 484 -9.45 17.71 -20.07
C LYS A 484 -10.15 16.80 -19.04
N LYS A 485 -10.10 15.48 -19.25
CA LYS A 485 -10.70 14.50 -18.34
C LYS A 485 -10.03 14.53 -16.97
N ASP A 486 -8.70 14.65 -16.91
CA ASP A 486 -7.96 14.70 -15.65
C ASP A 486 -8.25 15.99 -14.86
N LEU A 487 -8.32 17.13 -15.55
CA LEU A 487 -8.64 18.41 -14.91
C LEU A 487 -10.06 18.40 -14.30
N GLU A 488 -11.02 17.77 -14.97
CA GLU A 488 -12.36 17.59 -14.40
C GLU A 488 -12.36 16.69 -13.15
N VAL A 489 -11.42 15.76 -13.03
CA VAL A 489 -11.27 14.95 -11.81
C VAL A 489 -10.79 15.82 -10.66
N ILE A 490 -9.71 16.59 -10.88
CA ILE A 490 -9.17 17.49 -9.86
C ILE A 490 -10.24 18.50 -9.42
N LYS A 491 -10.96 19.07 -10.39
CA LYS A 491 -12.03 20.04 -10.14
C LYS A 491 -13.17 19.46 -9.29
N LYS A 492 -13.51 18.19 -9.48
CA LYS A 492 -14.65 17.55 -8.80
C LYS A 492 -14.25 16.92 -7.46
N GLY A 493 -13.06 16.33 -7.37
CA GLY A 493 -12.68 15.42 -6.29
C GLY A 493 -11.40 15.79 -5.58
N GLY A 494 -10.82 16.96 -5.83
CA GLY A 494 -9.62 17.40 -5.12
C GLY A 494 -8.35 16.67 -5.56
N ILE A 495 -7.62 16.15 -4.57
CA ILE A 495 -6.37 15.39 -4.73
C ILE A 495 -6.66 13.89 -4.81
N THR A 496 -7.62 13.37 -4.06
CA THR A 496 -7.77 11.92 -3.86
C THR A 496 -9.22 11.49 -3.75
N ASN A 497 -9.56 10.34 -4.34
CA ASN A 497 -10.84 9.68 -4.12
C ASN A 497 -10.78 8.57 -3.05
N LEU A 498 -9.58 8.30 -2.50
CA LEU A 498 -9.37 7.27 -1.50
C LEU A 498 -9.92 7.73 -0.14
N SER A 499 -10.88 7.00 0.40
CA SER A 499 -11.34 7.20 1.78
C SER A 499 -10.27 6.81 2.80
N GLU A 500 -10.29 7.46 3.97
CA GLU A 500 -9.45 7.07 5.11
C GLU A 500 -9.64 5.59 5.48
N ASP A 501 -10.87 5.10 5.45
CA ASP A 501 -11.20 3.70 5.73
C ASP A 501 -10.54 2.74 4.75
N LEU A 502 -10.47 3.11 3.46
CA LEU A 502 -9.74 2.34 2.48
C LEU A 502 -8.24 2.36 2.78
N ILE A 503 -7.66 3.55 2.95
CA ILE A 503 -6.20 3.70 3.17
C ILE A 503 -5.75 2.86 4.36
N ARG A 504 -6.45 2.95 5.49
CA ARG A 504 -6.16 2.14 6.68
C ARG A 504 -6.46 0.67 6.47
N GLY A 505 -7.60 0.36 5.85
CA GLY A 505 -8.03 -1.02 5.62
C GLY A 505 -7.15 -1.80 4.63
N MET A 506 -6.40 -1.10 3.76
CA MET A 506 -5.41 -1.73 2.88
C MET A 506 -4.33 -2.48 3.67
N ASP A 507 -4.01 -2.04 4.90
CA ASP A 507 -2.94 -2.61 5.70
C ASP A 507 -1.65 -2.80 4.87
N LEU A 508 -1.28 -1.78 4.09
CA LEU A 508 -0.12 -1.74 3.21
C LEU A 508 0.61 -0.43 3.44
N TYR A 509 1.88 -0.35 3.06
CA TYR A 509 2.59 0.91 3.11
C TYR A 509 1.99 1.87 2.08
N TRP A 510 1.30 2.89 2.54
CA TRP A 510 0.71 3.90 1.66
C TRP A 510 1.75 4.90 1.14
N GLY A 511 1.77 5.09 -0.18
CA GLY A 511 2.66 6.00 -0.88
C GLY A 511 2.37 7.48 -0.67
N GLY A 512 1.20 7.82 -0.12
CA GLY A 512 0.88 9.19 0.26
C GLY A 512 1.90 9.82 1.20
N MET A 513 2.65 9.02 1.98
CA MET A 513 3.76 9.51 2.81
C MET A 513 4.88 10.17 2.00
N PHE A 514 5.14 9.68 0.78
CA PHE A 514 6.12 10.26 -0.14
C PHE A 514 5.48 10.93 -1.37
N GLY A 515 4.17 11.13 -1.31
CA GLY A 515 3.36 11.91 -2.25
C GLY A 515 2.82 11.13 -3.44
N ASP A 516 3.00 9.82 -3.49
CA ASP A 516 2.38 8.95 -4.49
C ASP A 516 1.04 8.43 -3.96
N ILE A 517 -0.04 9.18 -4.17
CA ILE A 517 -1.34 8.97 -3.50
C ILE A 517 -1.96 7.62 -3.87
N MET A 518 -1.76 7.17 -5.10
CA MET A 518 -2.34 5.92 -5.62
C MET A 518 -1.65 4.66 -5.08
N HIS A 519 -0.43 4.77 -4.58
CA HIS A 519 0.47 3.63 -4.40
C HIS A 519 0.33 2.94 -3.04
N PHE A 520 0.34 1.61 -3.03
CA PHE A 520 0.36 0.78 -1.83
C PHE A 520 1.31 -0.41 -2.01
N ASP A 521 2.16 -0.72 -1.03
CA ASP A 521 3.07 -1.85 -1.15
C ASP A 521 3.48 -2.55 0.16
N LEU A 522 4.28 -3.61 0.01
CA LEU A 522 4.77 -4.45 1.10
C LEU A 522 6.15 -4.03 1.66
N ARG A 523 6.66 -2.83 1.38
CA ARG A 523 8.05 -2.44 1.72
C ARG A 523 8.36 -2.45 3.23
N HIS A 524 7.35 -2.44 4.09
CA HIS A 524 7.52 -2.40 5.54
C HIS A 524 7.43 -3.78 6.21
N ARG A 525 7.11 -4.85 5.48
CA ARG A 525 6.92 -6.20 6.04
C ARG A 525 7.36 -7.35 5.13
N GLY A 526 7.52 -8.53 5.74
CA GLY A 526 7.84 -9.78 5.05
C GLY A 526 9.07 -9.67 4.13
N ILE A 527 8.98 -10.29 2.96
CA ILE A 527 10.01 -10.25 1.93
C ILE A 527 10.18 -8.86 1.30
N GLY A 528 9.11 -8.06 1.20
CA GLY A 528 9.17 -6.68 0.71
C GLY A 528 10.09 -5.80 1.56
N ALA A 529 10.06 -5.97 2.89
CA ALA A 529 11.01 -5.32 3.78
C ALA A 529 12.46 -5.74 3.54
N LYS A 530 12.73 -7.02 3.26
CA LYS A 530 14.09 -7.49 2.97
C LYS A 530 14.62 -6.85 1.69
N ILE A 531 13.82 -6.89 0.62
CA ILE A 531 14.16 -6.29 -0.69
C ILE A 531 14.42 -4.79 -0.52
N TYR A 532 13.53 -4.07 0.16
CA TYR A 532 13.68 -2.62 0.37
C TYR A 532 14.95 -2.27 1.16
N GLN A 533 15.29 -3.04 2.20
CA GLN A 533 16.49 -2.82 3.00
C GLN A 533 17.78 -3.07 2.20
N LEU A 534 17.79 -4.03 1.27
CA LEU A 534 18.92 -4.19 0.36
C LEU A 534 19.09 -2.96 -0.55
N ALA A 535 18.01 -2.49 -1.17
CA ALA A 535 18.06 -1.32 -2.03
C ALA A 535 18.51 -0.05 -1.29
N LEU A 536 18.20 0.09 0.01
CA LEU A 536 18.73 1.17 0.85
C LEU A 536 20.22 1.02 1.15
N LYS A 537 20.72 -0.20 1.39
CA LYS A 537 22.15 -0.44 1.64
C LYS A 537 22.98 -0.07 0.41
N GLU A 538 22.53 -0.45 -0.77
CA GLU A 538 23.22 -0.18 -2.04
C GLU A 538 23.26 1.31 -2.39
N LYS A 539 22.23 2.08 -2.00
CA LYS A 539 22.23 3.54 -2.19
C LYS A 539 23.18 4.29 -1.25
N ASN A 540 23.57 3.67 -0.15
CA ASN A 540 24.46 4.26 0.87
C ASN A 540 25.91 3.78 0.77
N SER A 541 26.17 2.73 -0.02
CA SER A 541 27.51 2.25 -0.37
C SER A 541 28.03 2.96 -1.60
#